data_AF-A0A1S9ZQN3-F1
#
_entry.id   AF-A0A1S9ZQN3-F1
#
_cell.length_a   1.000
_cell.length_b   1.000
_cell.length_c   1.000
_cell.angle_alpha   90.00
_cell.angle_beta   90.00
_cell.angle_gamma   90.00
#
_symmetry.space_group_name_H-M   'P 1'
#
loop_
_entity.id
_entity.type
_entity.pdbx_description
1 polymer ?
#
loop_
_entity_poly.entity_id
_entity_poly.type
_entity_poly.pdbx_seq_one_letter_code
_entity_poly.pdbx_strand_id
1 'polypeptide(L)'
;MSNKFIIIADEMFSAKTKDAITEYFEKYDVGIWHWVSNVWLIVDKGNALSRLQIRDDLRKIASAGTLLVMEDGICTGFAPSEAGEWIKDNWNKQS
;
A
#
# COMPACT_ATOMS: atom_id res chain seq x y z
N MET A 1 -11.80 13.11 12.86
CA MET A 1 -12.05 12.10 11.82
C MET A 1 -10.90 11.12 11.85
N SER A 2 -11.14 9.87 11.46
CA SER A 2 -10.11 8.82 11.37
C SER A 2 -9.77 8.57 9.92
N ASN A 3 -8.49 8.57 9.57
CA ASN A 3 -8.02 8.16 8.24
C ASN A 3 -8.15 6.65 8.10
N LYS A 4 -8.57 6.20 6.91
CA LYS A 4 -8.74 4.79 6.59
C LYS A 4 -7.93 4.46 5.35
N PHE A 5 -7.04 3.49 5.47
CA PHE A 5 -6.19 3.06 4.37
C PHE A 5 -6.48 1.63 3.99
N ILE A 6 -6.40 1.35 2.70
CA ILE A 6 -6.34 -0.01 2.16
C ILE A 6 -4.99 -0.16 1.49
N ILE A 7 -4.20 -1.10 1.96
CA ILE A 7 -2.91 -1.45 1.37
C ILE A 7 -3.10 -2.77 0.64
N ILE A 8 -2.72 -2.82 -0.62
CA ILE A 8 -2.73 -4.03 -1.44
C ILE A 8 -1.29 -4.26 -1.89
N ALA A 9 -0.73 -5.40 -1.55
CA ALA A 9 0.61 -5.80 -1.94
C ALA A 9 0.58 -6.91 -2.98
N ASP A 10 1.69 -7.06 -3.68
CA ASP A 10 1.94 -8.17 -4.58
C ASP A 10 1.86 -9.52 -3.84
N GLU A 11 1.19 -10.49 -4.44
CA GLU A 11 1.07 -11.83 -3.86
C GLU A 11 2.45 -12.50 -3.74
N MET A 12 3.36 -12.16 -4.65
CA MET A 12 4.73 -12.69 -4.70
C MET A 12 5.62 -12.21 -3.55
N PHE A 13 5.18 -11.24 -2.75
CA PHE A 13 5.93 -10.83 -1.56
C PHE A 13 6.09 -12.01 -0.60
N SER A 14 7.34 -12.20 -0.15
CA SER A 14 7.66 -13.24 0.82
C SER A 14 6.91 -13.03 2.13
N ALA A 15 6.72 -14.10 2.92
CA ALA A 15 6.14 -14.00 4.26
C ALA A 15 6.88 -12.96 5.11
N LYS A 16 8.22 -12.97 5.10
CA LYS A 16 9.06 -11.98 5.78
C LYS A 16 8.76 -10.54 5.39
N THR A 17 8.50 -10.29 4.10
CA THR A 17 8.13 -8.95 3.62
C THR A 17 6.76 -8.53 4.14
N LYS A 18 5.79 -9.46 4.13
CA LYS A 18 4.43 -9.24 4.64
C LYS A 18 4.42 -9.00 6.16
N ASP A 19 5.23 -9.75 6.90
CA ASP A 19 5.44 -9.56 8.33
C ASP A 19 6.02 -8.17 8.61
N ALA A 20 7.04 -7.76 7.86
CA ALA A 20 7.64 -6.43 8.01
C ALA A 20 6.68 -5.27 7.68
N ILE A 21 5.73 -5.47 6.75
CA ILE A 21 4.65 -4.50 6.49
C ILE A 21 3.71 -4.41 7.70
N THR A 22 3.35 -5.55 8.30
CA THR A 22 2.52 -5.58 9.51
C THR A 22 3.23 -4.89 10.68
N GLU A 23 4.49 -5.23 10.93
CA GLU A 23 5.35 -4.61 11.97
C GLU A 23 5.52 -3.10 11.77
N TYR A 24 5.48 -2.60 10.52
CA TYR A 24 5.49 -1.16 10.26
C TYR A 24 4.27 -0.47 10.86
N PHE A 25 3.08 -1.04 10.67
CA PHE A 25 1.84 -0.45 11.20
C PHE A 25 1.70 -0.63 12.71
N GLU A 26 2.22 -1.71 13.29
CA GLU A 26 2.20 -1.95 14.74
C GLU A 26 2.98 -0.91 15.55
N LYS A 27 3.85 -0.11 14.91
CA LYS A 27 4.56 1.02 15.54
C LYS A 27 3.65 2.23 15.78
N TYR A 28 2.47 2.25 15.16
CA TYR A 28 1.50 3.34 15.26
C TYR A 28 0.29 2.89 16.08
N ASP A 29 -0.37 3.84 16.74
CA ASP A 29 -1.65 3.59 17.44
C ASP A 29 -2.81 3.53 16.44
N VAL A 30 -2.85 2.45 15.66
CA VAL A 30 -3.82 2.24 14.58
C VAL A 30 -4.54 0.90 14.72
N GLY A 31 -5.78 0.83 14.25
CA GLY A 31 -6.46 -0.45 14.06
C GLY A 31 -5.95 -1.14 12.80
N ILE A 32 -5.54 -2.39 12.90
CA ILE A 32 -5.00 -3.19 11.79
C ILE A 32 -5.88 -4.42 11.56
N TRP A 33 -6.26 -4.67 10.31
CA TRP A 33 -6.93 -5.91 9.91
C TRP A 33 -6.27 -6.51 8.67
N HIS A 34 -5.77 -7.75 8.78
CA HIS A 34 -4.98 -8.45 7.76
C HIS A 34 -5.36 -9.94 7.70
N TRP A 35 -6.61 -10.25 7.36
CA TRP A 35 -7.04 -11.65 7.16
C TRP A 35 -6.87 -12.14 5.72
N VAL A 36 -6.67 -11.20 4.79
CA VAL A 36 -6.32 -11.48 3.39
C VAL A 36 -4.81 -11.28 3.26
N SER A 37 -4.12 -12.30 2.77
CA SER A 37 -2.65 -12.44 2.87
C SER A 37 -1.82 -11.33 2.23
N ASN A 38 -2.42 -10.50 1.39
CA ASN A 38 -1.77 -9.38 0.71
C ASN A 38 -2.54 -8.07 0.85
N VAL A 39 -3.49 -7.99 1.78
CA VAL A 39 -4.30 -6.78 2.00
C VAL A 39 -4.32 -6.38 3.47
N TRP A 40 -4.08 -5.11 3.75
CA TRP A 40 -4.23 -4.52 5.08
C TRP A 40 -5.28 -3.43 5.06
N LEU A 41 -6.21 -3.47 6.02
CA LEU A 41 -7.09 -2.36 6.33
C LEU A 41 -6.57 -1.67 7.58
N ILE A 42 -6.25 -0.39 7.46
CA ILE A 42 -5.69 0.42 8.54
C ILE A 42 -6.67 1.52 8.91
N VAL A 43 -6.97 1.65 10.19
CA VAL A 43 -7.79 2.72 10.76
C VAL A 43 -6.93 3.55 11.68
N ASP A 44 -6.51 4.71 11.20
CA ASP A 44 -5.71 5.67 11.96
C ASP A 44 -6.62 6.73 12.58
N LYS A 45 -6.84 6.61 13.89
CA LYS A 45 -7.65 7.58 14.65
C LYS A 45 -6.87 8.84 15.01
N GLY A 46 -5.54 8.75 15.07
CA GLY A 46 -4.64 9.84 15.44
C GLY A 46 -4.31 10.76 14.26
N ASN A 47 -4.60 10.35 13.02
CA ASN A 47 -4.18 11.01 11.79
C ASN A 47 -2.65 11.22 11.76
N ALA A 48 -1.91 10.24 12.28
CA ALA A 48 -0.46 10.21 12.29
C ALA A 48 0.12 9.79 10.94
N LEU A 49 -0.68 9.13 10.11
CA LEU A 49 -0.28 8.60 8.82
C LEU A 49 -0.94 9.37 7.68
N SER A 50 -0.20 9.47 6.58
CA SER A 50 -0.73 9.88 5.28
C SER A 50 -0.45 8.79 4.25
N ARG A 51 -1.29 8.70 3.23
CA ARG A 51 -1.14 7.75 2.14
C ARG A 51 0.23 7.84 1.43
N LEU A 52 0.75 9.05 1.24
CA LEU A 52 2.08 9.26 0.62
C LEU A 52 3.22 8.75 1.51
N GLN A 53 3.14 9.02 2.82
CA GLN A 53 4.11 8.51 3.78
C GLN A 53 4.12 6.99 3.82
N ILE A 54 2.94 6.36 3.90
CA ILE A 54 2.81 4.90 3.87
C ILE A 54 3.47 4.35 2.60
N ARG A 55 3.15 4.89 1.42
CA ARG A 55 3.76 4.45 0.16
C ARG A 55 5.29 4.51 0.22
N ASP A 56 5.84 5.65 0.64
CA ASP A 56 7.29 5.89 0.61
C ASP A 56 8.04 5.03 1.64
N ASP A 57 7.43 4.76 2.79
CA ASP A 57 8.00 3.88 3.80
C ASP A 57 7.91 2.41 3.40
N LEU A 58 6.75 1.96 2.92
CA LEU A 58 6.58 0.57 2.48
C LEU A 58 7.43 0.24 1.25
N ARG A 59 7.76 1.22 0.39
CA ARG A 59 8.71 1.04 -0.72
C ARG A 59 10.12 0.68 -0.24
N LYS A 60 10.52 1.13 0.95
CA LYS A 60 11.82 0.78 1.56
C LYS A 60 11.82 -0.66 2.10
N ILE A 61 10.65 -1.17 2.48
CA ILE A 61 10.46 -2.53 3.01
C ILE A 61 10.33 -3.54 1.85
N ALA A 62 9.54 -3.21 0.84
CA ALA A 62 9.28 -4.04 -0.32
C ALA A 62 9.81 -3.36 -1.58
N SER A 63 11.11 -3.56 -1.85
CA SER A 63 11.82 -2.87 -2.93
C SER A 63 11.52 -3.41 -4.33
N ALA A 64 10.95 -4.62 -4.45
CA ALA A 64 10.64 -5.27 -5.71
C ALA A 64 9.19 -5.77 -5.73
N GLY A 65 8.45 -5.39 -6.78
CA GLY A 65 7.04 -5.75 -7.02
C GLY A 65 6.08 -4.57 -6.86
N THR A 66 4.78 -4.88 -6.75
CA THR A 66 3.72 -3.88 -6.76
C THR A 66 3.10 -3.67 -5.38
N LEU A 67 2.84 -2.42 -5.00
CA LEU A 67 2.04 -2.10 -3.83
C LEU A 67 1.21 -0.86 -4.07
N LEU A 68 -0.05 -0.90 -3.67
CA LEU A 68 -1.02 0.20 -3.73
C LEU A 68 -1.48 0.57 -2.32
N VAL A 69 -1.65 1.86 -2.09
CA VAL A 69 -2.20 2.47 -0.88
C VAL A 69 -3.35 3.36 -1.32
N MET A 70 -4.55 3.07 -0.81
CA MET A 70 -5.77 3.81 -1.11
C MET A 70 -6.28 4.53 0.14
N GLU A 71 -6.72 5.77 -0.05
CA GLU A 71 -7.35 6.63 0.95
C GLU A 71 -8.46 7.42 0.24
N ASP A 72 -9.71 7.31 0.70
CA ASP A 72 -10.86 8.05 0.16
C ASP A 72 -10.99 8.06 -1.37
N GLY A 73 -10.77 6.90 -2.00
CA GLY A 73 -10.83 6.73 -3.45
C GLY A 73 -9.60 7.22 -4.22
N ILE A 74 -8.63 7.82 -3.53
CA ILE A 74 -7.35 8.22 -4.11
C ILE A 74 -6.33 7.10 -3.92
N CYS A 75 -5.74 6.64 -5.02
CA CYS A 75 -4.73 5.59 -5.03
C CYS A 75 -3.33 6.14 -5.29
N THR A 76 -2.34 5.66 -4.53
CA THR A 76 -0.91 5.79 -4.86
C THR A 76 -0.23 4.46 -4.66
N GLY A 77 0.84 4.21 -5.40
CA GLY A 77 1.64 3.03 -5.16
C GLY A 77 3.00 3.12 -5.80
N PHE A 78 3.65 1.97 -5.85
CA PHE A 78 4.81 1.72 -6.67
C PHE A 78 4.64 0.38 -7.38
N ALA A 79 5.28 0.25 -8.52
CA ALA A 79 5.29 -0.94 -9.34
C ALA A 79 6.62 -0.98 -10.13
N PRO A 80 6.98 -2.12 -10.73
CA PRO A 80 8.04 -2.18 -11.73
C PRO A 80 7.81 -1.15 -12.85
N SER A 81 8.91 -0.66 -13.45
CA SER A 81 8.86 0.40 -14.47
C SER A 81 7.96 0.05 -15.65
N GLU A 82 7.98 -1.23 -16.06
CA GLU A 82 7.21 -1.76 -17.19
C GLU A 82 5.69 -1.61 -16.97
N ALA A 83 5.22 -1.79 -15.74
CA ALA A 83 3.81 -1.60 -15.40
C ALA A 83 3.40 -0.13 -15.52
N GLY A 84 4.29 0.79 -15.13
CA GLY A 84 4.06 2.23 -15.27
C GLY A 84 4.01 2.69 -16.74
N GLU A 85 4.86 2.13 -17.59
CA GLU A 85 4.84 2.34 -19.03
C GLU A 85 3.55 1.82 -19.65
N TRP A 86 3.14 0.60 -19.29
CA TRP A 86 1.89 0.03 -19.77
C TRP A 86 0.67 0.91 -19.43
N ILE A 87 0.59 1.43 -18.19
CA ILE A 87 -0.51 2.33 -17.79
C ILE A 87 -0.51 3.59 -18.65
N LYS A 88 0.64 4.26 -18.80
CA LYS A 88 0.73 5.48 -19.63
C LYS A 88 0.28 5.21 -21.06
N ASP A 89 0.69 4.06 -21.60
CA ASP A 89 0.42 3.69 -22.96
C ASP A 89 -0.99 3.19 -23.19
N ASN A 90 -1.71 2.67 -22.18
CA ASN A 90 -2.98 1.96 -22.43
C ASN A 90 -4.18 2.52 -21.66
N TRP A 91 -3.97 3.24 -20.55
CA TRP A 91 -5.06 3.66 -19.65
C TRP A 91 -6.10 4.56 -20.32
N ASN A 92 -5.67 5.41 -21.25
CA ASN A 92 -6.55 6.34 -21.98
C ASN A 92 -6.73 5.96 -23.47
N LYS A 93 -6.32 4.76 -23.90
CA LYS A 93 -6.42 4.38 -25.32
C LYS A 93 -7.84 3.99 -25.76
N GLN A 94 -8.81 3.97 -24.86
CA GLN A 94 -10.23 3.85 -25.20
C GLN A 94 -11.06 4.82 -24.35
N SER A 95 -11.15 6.05 -24.85
CA SER A 95 -12.25 6.98 -24.58
C SER A 95 -12.70 7.60 -25.89
#